data_AF-A0A953TUR2-F1
#
_entry.id   AF-A0A953TUR2-F1
#
_cell.length_a   1.000
_cell.length_b   1.000
_cell.length_c   1.000
_cell.angle_alpha   90.00
_cell.angle_beta   90.00
_cell.angle_gamma   90.00
#
_symmetry.space_group_name_H-M   'P 1'
#
loop_
_entity.id
_entity.type
_entity.pdbx_description
1 polymer ?
#
loop_
_entity_poly.entity_id
_entity_poly.type
_entity_poly.pdbx_seq_one_letter_code
_entity_poly.pdbx_strand_id
1 'polypeptide(L)'
;MSPRVPAIWPFAYLIMSTALLLVWFVLYGVRRDLRRTMLQVSLATALLGLTEPLFVPKYWNPFTLFDLARRTGFDLESLLFSFAIGGIVFAAYEVFFRTAPSESMAGARYEFEHRHHSLAVASPFLVFVIVAILTKLNPIYSSAIALIAGFFATLYCRRDLWLKMIVSGGLFLAIYFLVFVVFNLAFPGYVIAVWNLKDLSGVRVAGVPLEELMFAFTFGLYWSSVYEHVMWRREHAVPGTTSNVRAAGHR
;
A
#
# COMPACT_ATOMS: atom_id res chain seq x y z
N MET A 1 -30.78 -5.81 27.23
CA MET A 1 -31.00 -5.44 25.80
C MET A 1 -29.62 -5.33 25.17
N SER A 2 -29.25 -6.20 24.23
CA SER A 2 -28.04 -5.95 23.46
C SER A 2 -28.24 -4.64 22.67
N PRO A 3 -27.27 -3.73 22.63
CA PRO A 3 -27.39 -2.53 21.83
C PRO A 3 -27.63 -2.95 20.38
N ARG A 4 -28.72 -2.45 19.77
CA ARG A 4 -28.99 -2.72 18.36
C ARG A 4 -27.87 -2.07 17.55
N VAL A 5 -27.15 -2.90 16.81
CA VAL A 5 -26.15 -2.42 15.84
C VAL A 5 -26.86 -1.50 14.85
N PRO A 6 -26.36 -0.27 14.61
CA PRO A 6 -26.95 0.63 13.62
C PRO A 6 -27.01 -0.02 12.23
N ALA A 7 -28.12 0.16 11.52
CA ALA A 7 -28.37 -0.49 10.23
C ALA A 7 -27.34 -0.13 9.14
N ILE A 8 -26.62 0.98 9.29
CA ILE A 8 -25.61 1.44 8.34
C ILE A 8 -24.24 0.75 8.53
N TRP A 9 -23.97 0.18 9.71
CA TRP A 9 -22.66 -0.40 10.05
C TRP A 9 -22.20 -1.53 9.13
N PRO A 10 -23.06 -2.42 8.60
CA PRO A 10 -22.66 -3.42 7.60
C PRO A 10 -22.06 -2.86 6.32
N PHE A 11 -22.33 -1.60 6.00
CA PHE A 11 -21.81 -0.93 4.80
C PHE A 11 -20.58 -0.07 5.10
N ALA A 12 -20.16 0.05 6.36
CA ALA A 12 -19.12 0.97 6.77
C ALA A 12 -17.79 0.70 6.05
N TYR A 13 -17.34 -0.56 6.02
CA TYR A 13 -16.08 -0.90 5.37
C TYR A 13 -16.14 -0.66 3.86
N LEU A 14 -17.23 -1.09 3.20
CA LEU A 14 -17.45 -0.85 1.77
C LEU A 14 -17.46 0.64 1.42
N ILE A 15 -18.10 1.47 2.25
CA ILE A 15 -18.17 2.92 2.06
C ILE A 15 -16.77 3.55 2.20
N MET A 16 -15.96 3.11 3.17
CA MET A 16 -14.58 3.55 3.30
C MET A 16 -13.73 3.13 2.09
N SER A 17 -13.80 1.87 1.66
CA SER A 17 -13.08 1.37 0.48
C SER A 17 -13.49 2.13 -0.79
N THR A 18 -14.78 2.45 -0.92
CA THR A 18 -15.31 3.25 -2.03
C THR A 18 -14.83 4.70 -1.96
N ALA A 19 -14.76 5.31 -0.78
CA ALA A 19 -14.24 6.66 -0.62
C ALA A 19 -12.76 6.76 -1.06
N LEU A 20 -11.94 5.77 -0.71
CA LEU A 20 -10.57 5.67 -1.23
C LEU A 20 -10.55 5.44 -2.74
N LEU A 21 -11.44 4.60 -3.27
CA LEU A 21 -11.56 4.40 -4.71
C LEU A 21 -11.94 5.68 -5.46
N LEU A 22 -12.73 6.57 -4.86
CA LEU A 22 -13.01 7.89 -5.45
C LEU A 22 -11.74 8.75 -5.54
N VAL A 23 -10.89 8.74 -4.50
CA VAL A 23 -9.58 9.41 -4.55
C VAL A 23 -8.71 8.80 -5.65
N TRP A 24 -8.71 7.48 -5.78
CA TRP A 24 -8.04 6.77 -6.86
C TRP A 24 -8.55 7.24 -8.24
N PHE A 25 -9.87 7.35 -8.45
CA PHE A 25 -10.44 7.83 -9.72
C PHE A 25 -10.06 9.27 -10.03
N VAL A 26 -9.98 10.14 -9.02
CA VAL A 26 -9.50 11.51 -9.21
C VAL A 26 -8.06 11.51 -9.72
N LEU A 27 -7.15 10.79 -9.07
CA LEU A 27 -5.74 10.68 -9.49
C LEU A 27 -5.61 10.08 -10.91
N TYR A 28 -6.37 9.02 -11.19
CA TYR A 28 -6.46 8.38 -12.51
C TYR A 28 -6.97 9.35 -13.60
N GLY A 29 -7.91 10.23 -13.24
CA GLY A 29 -8.47 11.25 -14.12
C GLY A 29 -7.46 12.33 -14.48
N VAL A 30 -6.70 12.82 -13.49
CA VAL A 30 -5.79 13.98 -13.61
C VAL A 30 -4.57 13.69 -14.49
N ARG A 31 -3.90 12.54 -14.31
CA ARG A 31 -2.68 12.18 -15.06
C ARG A 31 -2.91 11.00 -16.00
N ARG A 32 -3.16 11.29 -17.28
CA ARG A 32 -3.47 10.26 -18.31
C ARG A 32 -2.31 9.31 -18.58
N ASP A 33 -1.09 9.81 -18.47
CA ASP A 33 0.16 9.08 -18.66
C ASP A 33 0.38 7.97 -17.61
N LEU A 34 -0.15 8.14 -16.39
CA LEU A 34 0.02 7.19 -15.29
C LEU A 34 -1.01 6.05 -15.31
N ARG A 35 -2.10 6.18 -16.06
CA ARG A 35 -3.30 5.33 -15.98
C ARG A 35 -3.02 3.84 -16.08
N ARG A 36 -2.28 3.43 -17.12
CA ARG A 36 -2.00 2.01 -17.37
C ARG A 36 -1.19 1.42 -16.22
N THR A 37 -0.17 2.13 -15.78
CA THR A 37 0.70 1.70 -14.70
C THR A 37 -0.03 1.68 -13.37
N MET A 38 -0.80 2.73 -13.07
CA MET A 38 -1.62 2.83 -11.87
C MET A 38 -2.60 1.65 -11.78
N LEU A 39 -3.26 1.27 -12.88
CA LEU A 39 -4.12 0.08 -12.92
C LEU A 39 -3.35 -1.21 -12.63
N GLN A 40 -2.16 -1.39 -13.24
CA GLN A 40 -1.34 -2.58 -13.02
C GLN A 40 -0.89 -2.70 -11.56
N VAL A 41 -0.40 -1.60 -10.97
CA VAL A 41 0.01 -1.55 -9.56
C VAL A 41 -1.20 -1.84 -8.67
N SER A 42 -2.35 -1.22 -8.93
CA SER A 42 -3.57 -1.40 -8.14
C SER A 42 -4.06 -2.85 -8.18
N LEU A 43 -4.07 -3.49 -9.36
CA LEU A 43 -4.43 -4.90 -9.50
C LEU A 43 -3.46 -5.83 -8.77
N ALA A 44 -2.16 -5.53 -8.81
CA ALA A 44 -1.17 -6.29 -8.06
C ALA A 44 -1.34 -6.12 -6.54
N THR A 45 -1.58 -4.89 -6.07
CA THR A 45 -1.83 -4.60 -4.64
C THR A 45 -3.15 -5.21 -4.16
N ALA A 46 -4.17 -5.30 -5.01
CA ALA A 46 -5.45 -5.92 -4.66
C ALA A 46 -5.30 -7.34 -4.11
N LEU A 47 -4.29 -8.10 -4.57
CA LEU A 47 -4.00 -9.44 -4.07
C LEU A 47 -3.61 -9.45 -2.58
N LEU A 48 -3.10 -8.34 -2.05
CA LEU A 48 -2.85 -8.21 -0.61
C LEU A 48 -4.14 -8.26 0.21
N GLY A 49 -5.30 -7.92 -0.38
CA GLY A 49 -6.60 -8.09 0.28
C GLY A 49 -6.93 -9.56 0.58
N LEU A 50 -6.29 -10.53 -0.09
CA LEU A 50 -6.41 -11.95 0.27
C LEU A 50 -5.72 -12.31 1.59
N THR A 51 -4.93 -11.39 2.15
CA THR A 51 -4.26 -11.57 3.44
C THR A 51 -5.12 -11.17 4.64
N GLU A 52 -6.34 -10.67 4.42
CA GLU A 52 -7.30 -10.28 5.46
C GLU A 52 -7.52 -11.34 6.55
N PRO A 53 -7.57 -12.65 6.25
CA PRO A 53 -7.69 -13.69 7.28
C PRO A 53 -6.55 -13.72 8.32
N LEU A 54 -5.42 -13.06 8.05
CA LEU A 54 -4.32 -12.92 9.01
C LEU A 54 -4.60 -11.81 10.03
N PHE A 55 -5.45 -10.84 9.68
CA PHE A 55 -5.82 -9.69 10.50
C PHE A 55 -7.11 -9.95 11.28
N VAL A 56 -8.11 -10.56 10.65
CA VAL A 56 -9.39 -10.90 11.31
C VAL A 56 -9.26 -12.21 12.11
N PRO A 57 -9.74 -12.28 13.37
CA PRO A 57 -10.39 -11.23 14.14
C PRO A 57 -9.44 -10.49 15.10
N LYS A 58 -8.12 -10.76 15.06
CA LYS A 58 -7.16 -10.28 16.08
C LYS A 58 -6.89 -8.79 16.03
N TYR A 59 -6.76 -8.23 14.84
CA TYR A 59 -6.59 -6.81 14.62
C TYR A 59 -7.92 -6.07 14.79
N TRP A 60 -8.93 -6.55 14.08
CA TRP A 60 -10.27 -5.97 14.02
C TRP A 60 -11.26 -7.03 13.52
N ASN A 61 -12.56 -6.74 13.64
CA ASN A 61 -13.63 -7.64 13.19
C ASN A 61 -14.77 -6.86 12.53
N PRO A 62 -14.62 -6.45 11.25
CA PRO A 62 -15.55 -5.57 10.58
C PRO A 62 -16.91 -6.22 10.32
N PHE A 63 -17.94 -5.39 10.22
CA PHE A 63 -19.15 -5.80 9.53
C PHE A 63 -18.90 -5.68 8.03
N THR A 64 -19.22 -6.74 7.29
CA THR A 64 -18.98 -6.82 5.84
C THR A 64 -20.24 -7.22 5.10
N LEU A 65 -20.29 -6.92 3.80
CA LEU A 65 -21.36 -7.36 2.93
C LEU A 65 -21.44 -8.90 2.96
N PHE A 66 -22.64 -9.42 3.18
CA PHE A 66 -22.90 -10.86 3.35
C PHE A 66 -22.24 -11.52 4.57
N ASP A 67 -21.69 -10.74 5.52
CA ASP A 67 -21.09 -11.25 6.75
C ASP A 67 -19.89 -12.18 6.51
N LEU A 68 -19.18 -11.98 5.38
CA LEU A 68 -18.08 -12.85 4.94
C LEU A 68 -16.92 -12.85 5.94
N ALA A 69 -16.49 -11.67 6.41
CA ALA A 69 -15.37 -11.56 7.34
C ALA A 69 -15.60 -12.37 8.62
N ARG A 70 -16.84 -12.45 9.11
CA ARG A 70 -17.16 -13.23 10.32
C ARG A 70 -17.23 -14.72 10.07
N ARG A 71 -17.60 -15.13 8.86
CA ARG A 71 -17.77 -16.53 8.47
C ARG A 71 -16.45 -17.18 8.04
N THR A 72 -15.61 -16.42 7.33
CA THR A 72 -14.41 -16.95 6.65
C THR A 72 -13.14 -16.21 7.02
N GLY A 73 -13.22 -15.06 7.69
CA GLY A 73 -12.08 -14.17 7.92
C GLY A 73 -11.69 -13.33 6.69
N PHE A 74 -12.43 -13.45 5.58
CA PHE A 74 -12.14 -12.77 4.30
C PHE A 74 -13.34 -11.94 3.84
N ASP A 75 -13.09 -10.86 3.09
CA ASP A 75 -14.12 -10.03 2.48
C ASP A 75 -13.67 -9.39 1.16
N LEU A 76 -14.64 -8.93 0.36
CA LEU A 76 -14.37 -8.32 -0.94
C LEU A 76 -13.92 -6.86 -0.81
N GLU A 77 -14.34 -6.21 0.27
CA GLU A 77 -14.01 -4.84 0.63
C GLU A 77 -12.50 -4.65 0.80
N SER A 78 -11.79 -5.68 1.27
CA SER A 78 -10.34 -5.72 1.43
C SER A 78 -9.58 -5.77 0.11
N LEU A 79 -10.14 -6.44 -0.91
CA LEU A 79 -9.59 -6.39 -2.27
C LEU A 79 -9.75 -4.98 -2.85
N LEU A 80 -10.92 -4.36 -2.66
CA LEU A 80 -11.21 -3.01 -3.15
C LEU A 80 -10.36 -1.95 -2.44
N PHE A 81 -10.23 -2.07 -1.12
CA PHE A 81 -9.36 -1.25 -0.29
C PHE A 81 -7.91 -1.34 -0.78
N SER A 82 -7.39 -2.56 -0.89
CA SER A 82 -6.01 -2.82 -1.31
C SER A 82 -5.74 -2.30 -2.73
N PHE A 83 -6.70 -2.46 -3.65
CA PHE A 83 -6.65 -1.87 -4.98
C PHE A 83 -6.50 -0.34 -4.92
N ALA A 84 -7.36 0.32 -4.16
CA ALA A 84 -7.39 1.78 -4.08
C ALA A 84 -6.09 2.33 -3.49
N ILE A 85 -5.63 1.82 -2.35
CA ILE A 85 -4.42 2.33 -1.68
C ILE A 85 -3.16 2.13 -2.54
N GLY A 86 -3.06 1.00 -3.25
CA GLY A 86 -1.90 0.71 -4.10
C GLY A 86 -1.73 1.73 -5.22
N GLY A 87 -2.83 2.07 -5.89
CA GLY A 87 -2.82 3.11 -6.93
C GLY A 87 -2.64 4.52 -6.37
N ILE A 88 -3.23 4.83 -5.21
CA ILE A 88 -3.05 6.14 -4.56
C ILE A 88 -1.58 6.36 -4.22
N VAL A 89 -0.94 5.41 -3.54
CA VAL A 89 0.48 5.52 -3.15
C VAL A 89 1.38 5.68 -4.37
N PHE A 90 1.12 4.92 -5.44
CA PHE A 90 1.87 5.04 -6.68
C PHE A 90 1.70 6.40 -7.35
N ALA A 91 0.47 6.89 -7.49
CA ALA A 91 0.17 8.04 -8.33
C ALA A 91 0.26 9.39 -7.60
N ALA A 92 0.03 9.44 -6.28
CA ALA A 92 -0.09 10.70 -5.54
C ALA A 92 1.15 11.57 -5.72
N TYR A 93 2.35 11.03 -5.46
CA TYR A 93 3.60 11.77 -5.61
C TYR A 93 3.75 12.35 -7.02
N GLU A 94 3.57 11.53 -8.05
CA GLU A 94 3.72 11.94 -9.45
C GLU A 94 2.69 13.03 -9.83
N VAL A 95 1.47 12.94 -9.32
CA VAL A 95 0.42 13.94 -9.56
C VAL A 95 0.76 15.28 -8.87
N PHE A 96 1.18 15.26 -7.61
CA PHE A 96 1.47 16.47 -6.84
C PHE A 96 2.73 17.19 -7.32
N PHE A 97 3.79 16.44 -7.65
CA PHE A 97 5.08 17.00 -8.06
C PHE A 97 5.28 17.08 -9.58
N ARG A 98 4.30 16.61 -10.36
CA ARG A 98 4.33 16.61 -11.83
C ARG A 98 5.54 15.89 -12.44
N THR A 99 6.13 14.95 -11.70
CA THR A 99 7.24 14.13 -12.17
C THR A 99 6.72 13.01 -13.09
N ALA A 100 7.60 12.48 -13.95
CA ALA A 100 7.31 11.28 -14.72
C ALA A 100 7.91 10.04 -14.02
N PRO A 101 7.25 8.87 -14.08
CA PRO A 101 7.81 7.63 -13.53
C PRO A 101 9.21 7.31 -14.10
N SER A 102 9.45 7.62 -15.37
CA SER A 102 10.74 7.46 -16.05
C SER A 102 11.84 8.39 -15.53
N GLU A 103 11.50 9.58 -15.03
CA GLU A 103 12.49 10.50 -14.46
C GLU A 103 13.01 9.98 -13.12
N SER A 104 12.11 9.39 -12.31
CA SER A 104 12.50 8.70 -11.08
C SER A 104 13.39 7.47 -11.33
N MET A 105 13.45 6.96 -12.57
CA MET A 105 14.30 5.84 -12.98
C MET A 105 15.65 6.29 -13.55
N ALA A 106 15.78 7.54 -14.00
CA ALA A 106 16.99 8.03 -14.67
C ALA A 106 18.21 8.14 -13.75
N GLY A 107 17.99 8.39 -12.44
CA GLY A 107 19.05 8.42 -11.43
C GLY A 107 19.76 7.08 -11.20
N ALA A 108 19.16 5.97 -11.64
CA ALA A 108 19.60 4.60 -11.33
C ALA A 108 20.69 4.03 -12.27
N ARG A 109 21.20 4.81 -13.24
CA ARG A 109 22.16 4.30 -14.25
C ARG A 109 23.56 3.96 -13.70
N TYR A 110 23.87 4.24 -12.43
CA TYR A 110 25.25 4.26 -11.95
C TYR A 110 25.57 3.55 -10.62
N GLU A 111 24.66 2.83 -9.93
CA GLU A 111 24.95 2.30 -8.58
C GLU A 111 24.99 0.77 -8.42
N PHE A 112 26.07 0.28 -7.80
CA PHE A 112 26.66 -1.06 -7.81
C PHE A 112 25.91 -2.23 -7.14
N GLU A 113 24.77 -2.05 -6.46
CA GLU A 113 24.21 -3.07 -5.55
C GLU A 113 23.00 -3.83 -6.11
N HIS A 114 23.22 -4.49 -7.25
CA HIS A 114 22.15 -5.02 -8.10
C HIS A 114 21.67 -6.46 -7.80
N ARG A 115 22.42 -7.25 -7.02
CA ARG A 115 22.10 -8.68 -6.84
C ARG A 115 20.93 -8.93 -5.88
N HIS A 116 20.69 -8.01 -4.95
CA HIS A 116 19.75 -8.22 -3.84
C HIS A 116 18.39 -7.52 -4.02
N HIS A 117 18.13 -6.93 -5.19
CA HIS A 117 16.95 -6.11 -5.42
C HIS A 117 15.61 -6.88 -5.27
N SER A 118 15.55 -8.14 -5.75
CA SER A 118 14.39 -9.01 -5.48
C SER A 118 14.19 -9.22 -3.99
N LEU A 119 15.28 -9.41 -3.26
CA LEU A 119 15.23 -9.70 -1.84
C LEU A 119 14.78 -8.45 -1.07
N ALA A 120 15.23 -7.27 -1.47
CA ALA A 120 14.79 -5.99 -0.92
C ALA A 120 13.27 -5.80 -1.08
N VAL A 121 12.71 -6.01 -2.29
CA VAL A 121 11.27 -5.94 -2.53
C VAL A 121 10.50 -7.10 -1.86
N ALA A 122 11.09 -8.28 -1.74
CA ALA A 122 10.45 -9.39 -1.03
C ALA A 122 10.52 -9.25 0.50
N SER A 123 11.37 -8.35 1.01
CA SER A 123 11.72 -8.34 2.43
C SER A 123 10.56 -8.09 3.39
N PRO A 124 9.54 -7.23 3.11
CA PRO A 124 8.39 -7.14 4.00
C PRO A 124 7.66 -8.47 4.17
N PHE A 125 7.48 -9.24 3.09
CA PHE A 125 6.80 -10.53 3.16
C PHE A 125 7.58 -11.52 4.02
N LEU A 126 8.90 -11.56 3.86
CA LEU A 126 9.78 -12.42 4.65
C LEU A 126 9.79 -12.01 6.13
N VAL A 127 9.98 -10.72 6.42
CA VAL A 127 10.01 -10.19 7.78
C VAL A 127 8.66 -10.36 8.45
N PHE A 128 7.55 -10.15 7.74
CA PHE A 128 6.21 -10.37 8.27
C PHE A 128 6.03 -11.83 8.73
N VAL A 129 6.39 -12.80 7.89
CA VAL A 129 6.31 -14.23 8.23
C VAL A 129 7.18 -14.56 9.44
N ILE A 130 8.41 -14.05 9.48
CA ILE A 130 9.33 -14.27 10.61
C ILE A 130 8.74 -13.69 11.90
N VAL A 131 8.29 -12.44 11.89
CA VAL A 131 7.73 -11.79 13.08
C VAL A 131 6.43 -12.47 13.52
N ALA A 132 5.57 -12.85 12.57
CA ALA A 132 4.29 -13.50 12.87
C ALA A 132 4.46 -14.90 13.49
N ILE A 133 5.52 -15.64 13.15
CA ILE A 133 5.80 -16.96 13.72
C ILE A 133 6.54 -16.85 15.06
N LEU A 134 7.51 -15.93 15.16
CA LEU A 134 8.36 -15.80 16.35
C LEU A 134 7.71 -14.99 17.49
N THR A 135 6.69 -14.19 17.20
CA THR A 135 6.07 -13.29 18.17
C THR A 135 4.56 -13.48 18.23
N LYS A 136 3.95 -13.00 19.31
CA LYS A 136 2.49 -12.94 19.48
C LYS A 136 1.94 -11.53 19.20
N LEU A 137 2.68 -10.71 18.47
CA LEU A 137 2.28 -9.34 18.18
C LEU A 137 0.98 -9.30 17.37
N ASN A 138 0.20 -8.25 17.58
CA ASN A 138 -0.95 -7.96 16.73
C ASN A 138 -0.47 -7.86 15.26
N PRO A 139 -1.16 -8.48 14.29
CA PRO A 139 -0.78 -8.44 12.88
C PRO A 139 -0.46 -7.05 12.34
N ILE A 140 -1.14 -6.00 12.80
CA ILE A 140 -0.87 -4.62 12.36
C ILE A 140 0.54 -4.13 12.72
N TYR A 141 1.08 -4.51 13.89
CA TYR A 141 2.45 -4.19 14.28
C TYR A 141 3.45 -5.03 13.50
N SER A 142 3.16 -6.32 13.29
CA SER A 142 3.98 -7.19 12.44
C SER A 142 4.09 -6.63 11.02
N SER A 143 2.99 -6.13 10.45
CA SER A 143 2.97 -5.45 9.15
C SER A 143 3.78 -4.16 9.16
N ALA A 144 3.65 -3.32 10.18
CA ALA A 144 4.43 -2.08 10.26
C ALA A 144 5.94 -2.35 10.35
N ILE A 145 6.37 -3.31 11.18
CA ILE A 145 7.77 -3.73 11.28
C ILE A 145 8.28 -4.23 9.92
N ALA A 146 7.49 -5.07 9.24
CA ALA A 146 7.82 -5.59 7.93
C ALA A 146 7.95 -4.49 6.86
N LEU A 147 7.01 -3.53 6.83
CA LEU A 147 7.03 -2.42 5.90
C LEU A 147 8.21 -1.47 6.16
N ILE A 148 8.55 -1.20 7.42
CA ILE A 148 9.74 -0.43 7.79
C ILE A 148 11.02 -1.15 7.37
N ALA A 149 11.11 -2.46 7.59
CA ALA A 149 12.25 -3.26 7.15
C ALA A 149 12.40 -3.22 5.62
N GLY A 150 11.28 -3.32 4.87
CA GLY A 150 11.29 -3.16 3.42
C GLY A 150 11.67 -1.77 2.96
N PHE A 151 11.20 -0.73 3.65
CA PHE A 151 11.62 0.64 3.39
C PHE A 151 13.15 0.76 3.49
N PHE A 152 13.77 0.29 4.57
CA PHE A 152 15.23 0.33 4.69
C PHE A 152 15.96 -0.55 3.68
N ALA A 153 15.44 -1.75 3.38
CA ALA A 153 16.05 -2.65 2.40
C ALA A 153 16.01 -2.06 0.98
N THR A 154 14.89 -1.47 0.57
CA THR A 154 14.75 -0.83 -0.74
C THR A 154 15.51 0.50 -0.80
N LEU A 155 15.53 1.26 0.29
CA LEU A 155 16.32 2.48 0.41
C LEU A 155 17.83 2.20 0.32
N TYR A 156 18.31 1.09 0.90
CA TYR A 156 19.70 0.66 0.77
C TYR A 156 20.08 0.44 -0.70
N CYS A 157 19.22 -0.23 -1.47
CA CYS A 157 19.43 -0.46 -2.89
C CYS A 157 19.23 0.78 -3.78
N ARG A 158 18.39 1.73 -3.37
CA ARG A 158 18.01 2.93 -4.13
C ARG A 158 17.94 4.15 -3.23
N ARG A 159 19.12 4.62 -2.85
CA ARG A 159 19.28 5.79 -1.96
C ARG A 159 18.73 7.06 -2.60
N ASP A 160 18.70 7.12 -3.93
CA ASP A 160 18.17 8.24 -4.70
C ASP A 160 16.65 8.45 -4.49
N LEU A 161 15.90 7.40 -4.13
CA LEU A 161 14.44 7.48 -3.92
C LEU A 161 14.02 7.93 -2.52
N TRP A 162 14.95 8.20 -1.60
CA TRP A 162 14.65 8.46 -0.19
C TRP A 162 13.59 9.55 0.03
N LEU A 163 13.70 10.67 -0.69
CA LEU A 163 12.78 11.80 -0.55
C LEU A 163 11.41 11.43 -1.08
N LYS A 164 11.34 10.77 -2.25
CA LYS A 164 10.08 10.27 -2.82
C LYS A 164 9.38 9.34 -1.84
N MET A 165 10.11 8.42 -1.21
CA MET A 165 9.54 7.47 -0.25
C MET A 165 8.95 8.18 0.97
N ILE A 166 9.71 9.08 1.62
CA ILE A 166 9.26 9.83 2.80
C ILE A 166 8.04 10.71 2.46
N VAL A 167 8.10 11.45 1.35
CA VAL A 167 7.01 12.31 0.91
C VAL A 167 5.77 11.49 0.55
N SER A 168 5.93 10.33 -0.09
CA SER A 168 4.80 9.44 -0.40
C SER A 168 4.16 8.84 0.85
N GLY A 169 4.97 8.47 1.85
CA GLY A 169 4.50 8.09 3.18
C GLY A 169 3.64 9.18 3.82
N GLY A 170 4.12 10.42 3.81
CA GLY A 170 3.38 11.58 4.32
C GLY A 170 2.10 11.89 3.54
N LEU A 171 2.16 11.84 2.21
CA LEU A 171 1.01 12.08 1.33
C LEU A 171 -0.09 11.03 1.55
N PHE A 172 0.28 9.75 1.59
CA PHE A 172 -0.70 8.70 1.80
C PHE A 172 -1.28 8.74 3.22
N LEU A 173 -0.45 8.99 4.24
CA LEU A 173 -0.92 9.26 5.60
C LEU A 173 -1.97 10.38 5.63
N ALA A 174 -1.69 11.53 4.99
CA ALA A 174 -2.60 12.66 4.98
C ALA A 174 -3.92 12.35 4.26
N ILE A 175 -3.86 11.74 3.07
CA ILE A 175 -5.05 11.34 2.31
C ILE A 175 -5.88 10.34 3.12
N TYR A 176 -5.23 9.31 3.65
CA TYR A 176 -5.89 8.25 4.41
C TYR A 176 -6.54 8.80 5.68
N PHE A 177 -5.81 9.62 6.43
CA PHE A 177 -6.33 10.26 7.64
C PHE A 177 -7.56 11.12 7.36
N LEU A 178 -7.55 11.93 6.29
CA LEU A 178 -8.70 12.75 5.91
C LEU A 178 -9.93 11.90 5.59
N VAL A 179 -9.75 10.83 4.79
CA VAL A 179 -10.84 9.90 4.48
C VAL A 179 -11.37 9.21 5.75
N PHE A 180 -10.48 8.80 6.65
CA PHE A 180 -10.86 8.14 7.90
C PHE A 180 -11.58 9.10 8.87
N VAL A 181 -11.18 10.37 8.94
CA VAL A 181 -11.90 11.38 9.73
C VAL A 181 -13.34 11.55 9.21
N VAL A 182 -13.53 11.66 7.89
CA VAL A 182 -14.88 11.71 7.30
C VAL A 182 -15.67 10.43 7.61
N PHE A 183 -15.01 9.27 7.55
CA PHE A 183 -15.60 8.00 7.95
C PHE A 183 -16.06 7.99 9.41
N ASN A 184 -15.23 8.47 10.34
CA ASN A 184 -15.59 8.52 11.77
C ASN A 184 -16.80 9.43 12.04
N LEU A 185 -16.94 10.51 11.28
CA LEU A 185 -18.11 11.40 11.35
C LEU A 185 -19.38 10.70 10.83
N ALA A 186 -19.27 9.91 9.76
CA ALA A 186 -20.38 9.16 9.19
C ALA A 186 -20.78 7.93 10.04
N PHE A 187 -19.83 7.32 10.75
CA PHE A 187 -20.01 6.08 11.52
C PHE A 187 -19.57 6.23 12.98
N PRO A 188 -20.27 7.07 13.77
CA PRO A 188 -19.89 7.31 15.16
C PRO A 188 -19.91 6.01 15.98
N GLY A 189 -18.84 5.78 16.74
CA GLY A 189 -18.67 4.61 17.59
C GLY A 189 -18.24 3.32 16.89
N TYR A 190 -18.19 3.29 15.55
CA TYR A 190 -17.84 2.09 14.80
C TYR A 190 -16.42 1.59 15.12
N VAL A 191 -15.43 2.49 15.15
CA VAL A 191 -14.04 2.14 15.49
C VAL A 191 -13.93 1.43 16.83
N ILE A 192 -14.65 1.93 17.84
CA ILE A 192 -14.62 1.38 19.21
C ILE A 192 -15.22 -0.02 19.25
N ALA A 193 -16.21 -0.28 18.39
CA ALA A 193 -16.90 -1.56 18.33
C ALA A 193 -16.16 -2.63 17.53
N VAL A 194 -15.33 -2.23 16.57
CA VAL A 194 -14.77 -3.13 15.54
C VAL A 194 -13.27 -3.33 15.67
N TRP A 195 -12.50 -2.31 16.08
CA TRP A 195 -11.07 -2.47 16.33
C TRP A 195 -10.86 -3.05 17.71
N ASN A 196 -9.94 -4.00 17.84
CA ASN A 196 -9.61 -4.60 19.13
C ASN A 196 -8.70 -3.67 19.93
N LEU A 197 -9.22 -2.54 20.39
CA LEU A 197 -8.45 -1.47 21.04
C LEU A 197 -7.64 -1.94 22.27
N LYS A 198 -8.00 -3.08 22.88
CA LYS A 198 -7.24 -3.69 23.99
C LYS A 198 -5.94 -4.36 23.54
N ASP A 199 -5.92 -4.88 22.32
CA ASP A 199 -4.74 -5.52 21.70
C ASP A 199 -3.92 -4.51 20.88
N LEU A 200 -4.34 -3.23 20.89
CA LEU A 200 -3.69 -2.08 20.29
C LEU A 200 -3.25 -1.11 21.41
N SER A 201 -2.66 0.04 21.04
CA SER A 201 -2.22 1.05 22.00
C SER A 201 -3.37 1.74 22.75
N GLY A 202 -4.58 1.69 22.20
CA GLY A 202 -5.74 2.44 22.67
C GLY A 202 -5.70 3.94 22.35
N VAL A 203 -4.61 4.44 21.76
CA VAL A 203 -4.42 5.85 21.39
C VAL A 203 -5.18 6.16 20.11
N ARG A 204 -5.89 7.29 20.09
CA ARG A 204 -6.66 7.74 18.92
C ARG A 204 -6.41 9.22 18.64
N VAL A 205 -6.21 9.56 17.37
CA VAL A 205 -6.06 10.93 16.88
C VAL A 205 -7.31 11.27 16.08
N ALA A 206 -8.11 12.25 16.53
CA ALA A 206 -9.42 12.57 15.92
C ALA A 206 -10.33 11.33 15.73
N GLY A 207 -10.27 10.38 16.67
CA GLY A 207 -11.02 9.12 16.62
C GLY A 207 -10.40 8.01 15.78
N VAL A 208 -9.35 8.29 15.00
CA VAL A 208 -8.61 7.31 14.19
C VAL A 208 -7.59 6.59 15.07
N PRO A 209 -7.53 5.25 15.09
CA PRO A 209 -6.49 4.51 15.81
C PRO A 209 -5.08 4.92 15.37
N LEU A 210 -4.14 5.02 16.30
CA LEU A 210 -2.74 5.34 15.98
C LEU A 210 -2.14 4.32 14.99
N GLU A 211 -2.55 3.06 15.09
CA GLU A 211 -2.07 1.96 14.26
C GLU A 211 -2.49 2.09 12.80
N GLU A 212 -3.65 2.70 12.53
CA GLU A 212 -4.11 3.03 11.17
C GLU A 212 -3.21 4.10 10.53
N LEU A 213 -2.78 5.09 11.32
CA LEU A 213 -1.84 6.12 10.86
C LEU A 213 -0.46 5.55 10.63
N MET A 214 -0.01 4.68 11.53
CA MET A 214 1.26 3.94 11.38
C MET A 214 1.24 3.08 10.11
N PHE A 215 0.15 2.33 9.88
CA PHE A 215 -0.01 1.54 8.66
C PHE A 215 0.03 2.42 7.42
N ALA A 216 -0.76 3.49 7.37
CA ALA A 216 -0.79 4.39 6.21
C ALA A 216 0.59 4.97 5.92
N PHE A 217 1.29 5.48 6.93
CA PHE A 217 2.62 6.03 6.75
C PHE A 217 3.62 4.98 6.26
N THR A 218 3.72 3.83 6.93
CA THR A 218 4.69 2.77 6.60
C THR A 218 4.39 2.10 5.26
N PHE A 219 3.12 1.93 4.90
CA PHE A 219 2.72 1.44 3.60
C PHE A 219 3.10 2.42 2.49
N GLY A 220 2.84 3.72 2.68
CA GLY A 220 3.24 4.75 1.72
C GLY A 220 4.77 4.88 1.56
N LEU A 221 5.52 4.75 2.66
CA LEU A 221 6.99 4.74 2.66
C LEU A 221 7.55 3.65 1.75
N TYR A 222 7.09 2.41 1.95
CA TYR A 222 7.63 1.25 1.24
C TYR A 222 7.03 1.11 -0.17
N TRP A 223 5.71 1.14 -0.28
CA TRP A 223 5.02 0.75 -1.52
C TRP A 223 5.23 1.74 -2.66
N SER A 224 5.56 3.00 -2.36
CA SER A 224 5.84 4.05 -3.34
C SER A 224 7.09 3.83 -4.19
N SER A 225 8.01 2.96 -3.75
CA SER A 225 9.24 2.64 -4.50
C SER A 225 9.21 1.27 -5.19
N VAL A 226 8.22 0.43 -4.89
CA VAL A 226 8.15 -0.97 -5.38
C VAL A 226 8.06 -1.02 -6.90
N TYR A 227 7.31 -0.10 -7.50
CA TYR A 227 7.16 -0.04 -8.96
C TYR A 227 8.51 0.17 -9.66
N GLU A 228 9.27 1.15 -9.19
CA GLU A 228 10.57 1.51 -9.73
C GLU A 228 11.54 0.33 -9.59
N HIS A 229 11.46 -0.40 -8.48
CA HIS A 229 12.29 -1.57 -8.26
C HIS A 229 11.94 -2.74 -9.21
N VAL A 230 10.66 -2.96 -9.47
CA VAL A 230 10.20 -4.03 -10.36
C VAL A 230 10.49 -3.70 -11.82
N MET A 231 10.23 -2.48 -12.27
CA MET A 231 10.41 -2.09 -13.67
C MET A 231 11.87 -1.91 -14.05
N TRP A 232 12.74 -1.51 -13.11
CA TRP A 232 14.18 -1.44 -13.35
C TRP A 232 14.74 -2.77 -13.87
N ARG A 233 14.27 -3.90 -13.34
CA ARG A 233 14.66 -5.22 -13.82
C ARG A 233 14.19 -5.53 -15.24
N ARG A 234 13.02 -5.04 -15.66
CA ARG A 234 12.52 -5.29 -17.02
C ARG A 234 13.38 -4.62 -18.08
N GLU A 235 13.88 -3.42 -17.81
CA GLU A 235 14.76 -2.71 -18.75
C GLU A 235 16.13 -3.39 -18.90
N HIS A 236 16.66 -3.98 -17.81
CA HIS A 236 17.94 -4.69 -17.83
C HIS A 236 17.84 -6.17 -18.25
N ALA A 237 16.66 -6.79 -18.13
CA ALA A 237 16.40 -8.18 -18.52
C ALA A 237 16.10 -8.35 -20.03
N VAL A 238 16.25 -7.30 -20.86
CA VAL A 238 16.26 -7.40 -22.32
C VAL A 238 17.70 -7.32 -22.84
N PRO A 239 18.53 -8.38 -22.72
CA PRO A 239 19.70 -8.53 -23.56
C PRO A 239 19.28 -9.17 -24.89
N GLY A 240 18.99 -8.36 -25.91
CA GLY A 240 18.62 -8.94 -27.21
C GLY A 240 17.96 -8.01 -28.21
N THR A 241 18.53 -6.82 -28.45
CA THR A 241 18.45 -6.25 -29.79
C THR A 241 19.82 -5.69 -30.09
N THR A 242 20.70 -6.58 -30.55
CA THR A 242 21.91 -6.23 -31.27
C THR A 242 21.54 -5.23 -32.36
N SER A 243 21.91 -3.97 -32.16
CA SER A 243 22.04 -3.01 -33.25
C SER A 243 23.19 -3.49 -34.14
N ASN A 244 22.89 -4.46 -35.01
CA ASN A 244 23.70 -4.82 -36.15
C ASN A 244 23.62 -3.67 -37.16
N VAL A 245 24.29 -2.55 -36.85
CA VAL A 245 24.70 -1.62 -37.90
C VAL A 245 25.90 -2.27 -38.54
N ARG A 246 25.59 -3.10 -39.54
CA ARG A 246 26.57 -3.64 -40.49
C ARG A 246 27.44 -2.51 -40.98
N ALA A 247 28.74 -2.69 -40.80
CA ALA A 247 29.75 -2.15 -41.67
C ALA A 247 29.37 -2.48 -43.13
N ALA A 248 28.99 -1.46 -43.89
CA ALA A 248 29.30 -1.34 -45.30
C ALA A 248 30.33 -0.20 -45.36
N GLY A 249 31.61 -0.39 -45.68
CA GLY A 249 32.16 -1.33 -46.64
C GLY A 249 32.16 -0.69 -48.02
N HIS A 250 33.18 0.14 -48.28
CA HIS A 250 33.74 0.53 -49.58
C HIS A 250 32.79 0.90 -50.74
N ARG A 251 32.80 2.19 -51.13
CA ARG A 251 33.49 2.72 -52.31
C ARG A 251 33.40 4.24 -52.35
#